data_AF-A0A101IKN1-F1
#
_entry.id   AF-A0A101IKN1-F1
#
_cell.length_a   1.000
_cell.length_b   1.000
_cell.length_c   1.000
_cell.angle_alpha   90.00
_cell.angle_beta   90.00
_cell.angle_gamma   90.00
#
_symmetry.space_group_name_H-M   'P 1'
#
loop_
_entity.id
_entity.type
_entity.pdbx_description
1 polymer ?
#
loop_
_entity_poly.entity_id
_entity_poly.type
_entity_poly.pdbx_seq_one_letter_code
_entity_poly.pdbx_strand_id
1 'polypeptide(L)'
;MTWRKIVSDLEREFSSLHGDWMRSVELRDRVGEIVSRPQFCHLAPDLQERLDLLHVELVALTRENVCTNERCPHYKTSCKMR
;
A
#
# COMPACT_ATOMS: atom_id res chain seq x y z
N MET A 1 -12.89 -10.86 -16.47
CA MET A 1 -12.55 -10.78 -15.03
C MET A 1 -13.38 -9.66 -14.42
N THR A 2 -13.99 -9.87 -13.25
CA THR A 2 -14.75 -8.83 -12.54
C THR A 2 -13.87 -8.16 -11.50
N TRP A 3 -14.03 -6.86 -11.30
CA TRP A 3 -13.29 -6.10 -10.28
C TRP A 3 -13.39 -6.69 -8.87
N ARG A 4 -14.54 -7.29 -8.52
CA ARG A 4 -14.71 -8.04 -7.27
C ARG A 4 -13.65 -9.13 -7.09
N LYS A 5 -13.33 -9.89 -8.15
CA LYS A 5 -12.28 -10.92 -8.07
C LYS A 5 -10.90 -10.30 -7.87
N ILE A 6 -10.61 -9.22 -8.60
CA ILE A 6 -9.33 -8.50 -8.48
C ILE A 6 -9.12 -8.01 -7.05
N VAL A 7 -10.12 -7.35 -6.46
CA VAL A 7 -10.05 -6.88 -5.06
C VAL A 7 -9.84 -8.03 -4.09
N SER A 8 -10.62 -9.11 -4.22
CA SER A 8 -10.47 -10.28 -3.34
C SER A 8 -9.13 -11.01 -3.50
N ASP A 9 -8.57 -11.04 -4.71
CA ASP A 9 -7.24 -11.61 -4.92
C ASP A 9 -6.16 -10.73 -4.27
N LEU A 10 -6.26 -9.40 -4.37
CA LEU A 10 -5.34 -8.46 -3.72
C LEU A 10 -5.40 -8.53 -2.18
N GLU A 11 -6.61 -8.61 -1.60
CA GLU A 11 -6.79 -8.79 -0.14
C GLU A 11 -6.22 -10.14 0.34
N ARG A 12 -6.35 -11.19 -0.48
CA ARG A 12 -5.80 -12.51 -0.18
C ARG A 12 -4.28 -12.52 -0.30
N GLU A 13 -3.72 -11.87 -1.32
CA GLU A 13 -2.28 -11.65 -1.44
C GLU A 13 -1.79 -10.93 -0.18
N PHE A 14 -2.44 -9.83 0.20
CA PHE A 14 -2.11 -9.09 1.41
C PHE A 14 -2.12 -9.94 2.69
N SER A 15 -3.18 -10.72 2.89
CA SER A 15 -3.29 -11.64 4.03
C SER A 15 -2.18 -12.70 4.03
N SER A 16 -1.67 -13.07 2.86
CA SER A 16 -0.58 -14.05 2.71
C SER A 16 0.82 -13.45 2.87
N LEU A 17 0.96 -12.13 2.93
CA LEU A 17 2.27 -11.47 2.95
C LEU A 17 3.04 -11.65 4.26
N HIS A 18 2.41 -12.03 5.38
CA HIS A 18 3.02 -12.40 6.68
C HIS A 18 4.53 -12.06 6.87
N GLY A 19 4.87 -10.76 6.87
CA GLY A 19 6.24 -10.28 7.15
C GLY A 19 7.18 -10.11 5.94
N ASP A 20 6.73 -10.40 4.72
CA ASP A 20 7.47 -10.13 3.48
C ASP A 20 7.30 -8.66 3.07
N TRP A 21 8.24 -7.83 3.52
CA TRP A 21 8.24 -6.40 3.23
C TRP A 21 8.39 -6.10 1.73
N MET A 22 9.22 -6.86 1.01
CA MET A 22 9.48 -6.62 -0.41
C MET A 22 8.21 -6.84 -1.23
N ARG A 23 7.49 -7.93 -0.96
CA ARG A 23 6.21 -8.19 -1.60
C ARG A 23 5.10 -7.23 -1.14
N SER A 24 5.17 -6.72 0.09
CA SER A 24 4.27 -5.64 0.54
C SER A 24 4.47 -4.35 -0.24
N VAL A 25 5.71 -3.99 -0.56
CA VAL A 25 6.04 -2.84 -1.43
C VAL A 25 5.53 -3.06 -2.85
N GLU A 26 5.77 -4.23 -3.43
CA GLU A 26 5.27 -4.57 -4.78
C GLU A 26 3.74 -4.53 -4.85
N LEU A 27 3.05 -5.06 -3.82
CA LEU A 27 1.60 -5.06 -3.76
C LEU A 27 1.05 -3.64 -3.58
N ARG A 28 1.69 -2.81 -2.75
CA ARG A 28 1.34 -1.39 -2.60
C ARG A 28 1.42 -0.66 -3.93
N ASP A 29 2.52 -0.80 -4.67
CA ASP A 29 2.71 -0.08 -5.93
C ASP A 29 1.68 -0.53 -6.98
N ARG A 30 1.39 -1.84 -7.06
CA ARG A 30 0.31 -2.37 -7.89
C ARG A 30 -1.06 -1.80 -7.53
N VAL A 31 -1.39 -1.75 -6.23
CA VAL A 31 -2.66 -1.19 -5.76
C VAL A 31 -2.73 0.31 -6.08
N GLY A 32 -1.66 1.07 -5.84
CA GLY A 32 -1.57 2.49 -6.17
C GLY A 32 -1.72 2.78 -7.67
N GLU A 33 -1.16 1.94 -8.54
CA GLU A 33 -1.40 2.02 -9.98
C GLU A 33 -2.87 1.76 -10.35
N ILE A 34 -3.57 0.89 -9.64
CA ILE A 34 -4.98 0.61 -9.88
C ILE A 34 -5.84 1.78 -9.41
N VAL A 35 -5.60 2.31 -8.21
CA VAL A 35 -6.34 3.43 -7.62
C VAL A 35 -6.13 4.72 -8.41
N SER A 36 -4.95 4.92 -9.00
CA SER A 36 -4.65 6.09 -9.85
C SER A 36 -5.26 6.03 -11.25
N ARG A 37 -5.79 4.87 -11.69
CA ARG A 37 -6.43 4.76 -13.01
C ARG A 37 -7.83 5.39 -13.00
N PRO A 38 -8.23 6.08 -14.08
CA PRO A 38 -9.56 6.69 -14.18
C PRO A 38 -10.71 5.67 -14.12
N GLN A 39 -10.42 4.39 -14.42
CA GLN A 39 -11.37 3.28 -14.33
C GLN A 39 -11.79 2.98 -12.88
N PHE A 40 -10.95 3.35 -11.91
CA PHE A 40 -11.23 3.20 -10.49
C PHE A 40 -12.44 4.03 -10.07
N CYS A 41 -12.56 5.27 -10.57
CA CYS A 41 -13.68 6.16 -10.28
C CYS A 41 -15.04 5.61 -10.76
N HIS A 42 -15.04 4.63 -11.66
CA HIS A 42 -16.24 3.95 -12.16
C HIS A 42 -16.56 2.64 -11.42
N LEU A 43 -15.74 2.25 -10.43
CA LEU A 43 -16.02 1.11 -9.57
C LEU A 43 -17.24 1.34 -8.69
N ALA A 44 -17.85 0.25 -8.24
CA ALA A 44 -18.83 0.32 -7.16
C ALA A 44 -18.17 0.90 -5.90
N PRO A 45 -18.87 1.77 -5.16
CA PRO A 45 -18.31 2.45 -3.98
C PRO A 45 -17.77 1.47 -2.93
N ASP A 46 -18.43 0.32 -2.73
CA ASP A 46 -17.96 -0.78 -1.87
C ASP A 46 -16.55 -1.28 -2.25
N LEU A 47 -16.25 -1.35 -3.55
CA LEU A 47 -14.94 -1.80 -4.03
C LEU A 47 -13.89 -0.70 -3.94
N GLN A 48 -14.28 0.56 -4.14
CA GLN A 48 -13.38 1.70 -3.95
C GLN A 48 -12.92 1.78 -2.51
N GLU A 49 -13.86 1.74 -1.55
CA GLU A 49 -13.56 1.81 -0.12
C GLU A 49 -12.61 0.68 0.32
N ARG A 50 -12.85 -0.55 -0.13
CA ARG A 50 -11.98 -1.70 0.18
C ARG A 50 -10.56 -1.55 -0.38
N LEU A 51 -10.44 -1.08 -1.63
CA LEU A 51 -9.14 -0.81 -2.25
C LEU A 51 -8.40 0.33 -1.57
N ASP A 52 -9.10 1.40 -1.18
CA ASP A 52 -8.52 2.52 -0.45
C ASP A 52 -8.03 2.08 0.94
N LEU A 53 -8.83 1.31 1.68
CA LEU A 53 -8.41 0.73 2.97
C LEU A 53 -7.17 -0.15 2.81
N LEU A 54 -7.17 -1.06 1.84
CA LEU A 54 -6.04 -1.94 1.55
C LEU A 54 -4.77 -1.13 1.21
N HIS A 55 -4.91 -0.06 0.41
CA HIS A 55 -3.81 0.81 0.06
C HIS A 55 -3.24 1.53 1.30
N VAL A 56 -4.11 2.04 2.19
CA VAL A 56 -3.69 2.68 3.44
C VAL A 56 -2.95 1.70 4.34
N GLU A 57 -3.42 0.48 4.51
CA GLU A 57 -2.76 -0.56 5.31
C GLU A 57 -1.39 -0.92 4.73
N LEU A 58 -1.29 -1.11 3.41
CA LEU A 58 -0.03 -1.36 2.71
C LEU A 58 0.95 -0.18 2.83
N VAL A 59 0.47 1.06 2.73
CA VAL A 59 1.29 2.26 2.95
C VAL A 59 1.78 2.32 4.40
N ALA A 60 0.95 1.98 5.38
CA ALA A 60 1.35 1.95 6.78
C ALA A 60 2.44 0.90 7.04
N LEU A 61 2.22 -0.34 6.57
CA LEU A 61 3.17 -1.44 6.68
C LEU A 61 4.51 -1.18 5.99
N THR A 62 4.47 -0.52 4.83
CA THR A 62 5.70 -0.18 4.11
C THR A 62 6.39 1.08 4.65
N ARG A 63 5.66 2.01 5.28
CA ARG A 63 6.22 3.24 5.91
C ARG A 63 7.07 2.94 7.14
N GLU A 64 6.79 1.90 7.92
CA GLU A 64 7.58 1.58 9.12
C GLU A 64 9.07 1.33 8.84
N ASN A 65 9.47 1.02 7.60
CA ASN A 65 10.88 0.87 7.21
C ASN A 65 11.49 2.05 6.44
N VAL A 66 10.73 3.11 6.13
CA VAL A 66 11.27 4.29 5.42
C VAL A 66 11.89 5.29 6.40
N CYS A 67 11.47 5.28 7.67
CA CYS A 67 12.00 6.19 8.68
C CYS A 67 13.20 5.65 9.49
N THR A 68 13.88 4.59 9.05
CA THR A 68 15.05 4.07 9.78
C THR A 68 16.40 4.45 9.18
N ASN A 69 16.50 5.08 8.00
CA ASN A 69 17.81 5.58 7.53
C ASN A 69 17.82 6.69 6.45
N GLU A 70 16.70 7.38 6.20
CA GLU A 70 16.75 8.55 5.30
C GLU A 70 16.85 9.83 6.12
N ARG A 71 18.02 10.48 6.00
CA ARG A 71 18.25 11.86 6.44
C ARG A 71 17.05 12.72 6.05
N CYS A 72 16.29 13.21 7.04
CA CYS A 72 15.27 14.22 6.83
C CYS A 72 15.84 15.39 6.01
N PRO A 73 15.38 15.66 4.78
CA PRO A 73 15.94 16.71 3.94
C PRO A 73 15.69 18.13 4.52
N HIS A 74 14.85 18.24 5.55
CA HIS A 74 14.52 19.51 6.19
C HIS A 74 15.28 19.80 7.49
N TYR A 75 15.99 18.82 8.07
CA TYR A 75 16.70 18.98 9.33
C TYR A 75 18.06 18.28 9.26
N LYS A 76 19.15 19.07 9.26
CA LYS A 76 20.56 18.62 9.33
C LYS A 76 20.94 17.95 10.66
N THR A 77 20.00 17.29 11.33
CA THR A 77 20.24 16.58 12.59
C THR A 77 19.89 15.13 12.37
N SER A 78 20.92 14.28 12.43
CA SER A 78 20.77 12.82 12.42
C SER A 78 19.83 12.40 13.54
N CYS A 79 18.82 11.60 13.18
CA CYS A 79 17.91 10.98 14.13
C CYS A 79 18.74 10.04 15.02
N LYS A 80 18.96 10.39 16.28
CA LYS A 80 19.53 9.47 17.27
C LYS A 80 18.39 8.58 17.76
N MET A 81 18.34 7.35 17.27
CA MET A 81 17.53 6.31 17.92
C MET A 81 18.12 6.07 19.32
N ARG A 82 17.24 6.07 20.33
CA ARG A 82 17.58 5.87 21.73
C ARG A 82 17.53 4.40 22.09
#